data_AF-A0A131Y7Q5-F1
#
_entry.id   AF-A0A131Y7Q5-F1
#
_cell.length_a   1.000
_cell.length_b   1.000
_cell.length_c   1.000
_cell.angle_alpha   90.00
_cell.angle_beta   90.00
_cell.angle_gamma   90.00
#
_symmetry.space_group_name_H-M   'P 1'
#
loop_
_entity.id
_entity.type
_entity.pdbx_description
1 polymer ?
#
loop_
_entity_poly.entity_id
_entity_poly.type
_entity_poly.pdbx_seq_one_letter_code
_entity_poly.pdbx_strand_id
1 'polypeptide(L)'
;MHFAVLFLVASCAVQGAIAHYGSPNFNETRSFERVIPTQGQVWPQPKVIMTSPSILIIDPNNFEFILKTSEGQCDLATEAMRRHRQSLFSGCVSAKGPGVPLRTPKRNPSPIVGALHELDVLLVGPCETLPHMDMNESYDLTLSSDSP
;
A
#
# COMPACT_ATOMS: atom_id res chain seq x y z
N MET A 1 -30.59 62.14 11.08
CA MET A 1 -31.87 61.85 11.77
C MET A 1 -32.62 60.84 10.93
N HIS A 2 -33.14 59.82 11.60
CA HIS A 2 -33.83 58.66 11.03
C HIS A 2 -35.00 59.04 10.12
N PHE A 3 -35.29 58.24 9.08
CA PHE A 3 -36.53 57.46 8.97
C PHE A 3 -36.44 56.47 7.80
N ALA A 4 -36.69 55.19 8.12
CA ALA A 4 -36.98 54.11 7.19
C ALA A 4 -38.44 54.26 6.67
N VAL A 5 -38.88 53.64 5.57
CA VAL A 5 -39.49 52.30 5.40
C VAL A 5 -40.34 52.50 4.10
N LEU A 6 -40.41 51.66 3.06
CA LEU A 6 -41.12 50.38 2.91
C LEU A 6 -40.84 49.89 1.47
N PHE A 7 -40.39 48.66 1.32
CA PHE A 7 -40.50 47.93 0.06
C PHE A 7 -41.82 47.15 0.08
N LEU A 8 -42.66 47.41 -0.92
CA LEU A 8 -43.88 46.67 -1.22
C LEU A 8 -43.53 45.27 -1.72
N VAL A 9 -44.11 44.25 -1.08
CA VAL A 9 -44.02 42.85 -1.50
C VAL A 9 -45.15 42.58 -2.49
N ALA A 10 -44.82 42.21 -3.73
CA ALA A 10 -45.81 41.73 -4.70
C ALA A 10 -45.87 40.20 -4.65
N SER A 11 -46.99 39.66 -4.15
CA SER A 11 -47.32 38.23 -4.23
C SER A 11 -47.84 37.89 -5.62
N CYS A 12 -47.18 36.98 -6.33
CA CYS A 12 -47.80 36.23 -7.42
C CYS A 12 -48.35 34.92 -6.86
N ALA A 13 -49.68 34.80 -6.81
CA ALA A 13 -50.35 33.52 -6.61
C ALA A 13 -50.42 32.80 -7.95
N VAL A 14 -49.84 31.61 -8.03
CA VAL A 14 -50.11 30.66 -9.13
C VAL A 14 -50.69 29.41 -8.49
N GLN A 15 -51.99 29.20 -8.70
CA GLN A 15 -52.68 27.96 -8.38
C GLN A 15 -52.34 26.93 -9.47
N GLY A 16 -51.50 25.96 -9.13
CA GLY A 16 -51.23 24.78 -9.94
C GLY A 16 -51.91 23.55 -9.33
N ALA A 17 -52.67 22.82 -10.14
CA ALA A 17 -53.40 21.62 -9.76
C ALA A 17 -52.48 20.51 -9.23
N ILE A 18 -52.87 19.87 -8.12
CA ILE A 18 -52.20 18.69 -7.57
C ILE A 18 -52.57 17.48 -8.45
N ALA A 19 -51.65 17.06 -9.32
CA ALA A 19 -51.68 15.72 -9.88
C ALA A 19 -51.15 14.75 -8.83
N HIS A 20 -52.01 13.94 -8.22
CA HIS A 20 -51.61 12.83 -7.38
C HIS A 20 -51.00 11.72 -8.25
N TYR A 21 -49.73 11.86 -8.61
CA TYR A 21 -48.93 10.72 -9.01
C TYR A 21 -48.58 9.93 -7.76
N GLY A 22 -49.14 8.72 -7.65
CA GLY A 22 -48.79 7.77 -6.62
C GLY A 22 -47.28 7.56 -6.61
N SER A 23 -46.66 7.89 -5.49
CA SER A 23 -45.25 7.61 -5.22
C SER A 23 -45.06 6.09 -5.19
N PRO A 24 -44.21 5.49 -6.04
CA PRO A 24 -43.80 4.12 -5.81
C PRO A 24 -42.99 4.12 -4.51
N ASN A 25 -43.43 3.31 -3.54
CA ASN A 25 -42.73 3.06 -2.28
C ASN A 25 -41.29 2.63 -2.57
N PHE A 26 -40.36 3.57 -2.59
CA PHE A 26 -38.93 3.30 -2.68
C PHE A 26 -38.39 3.00 -1.28
N ASN A 27 -38.89 1.92 -0.68
CA ASN A 27 -38.28 1.30 0.49
C ASN A 27 -37.52 0.04 0.06
N GLU A 28 -36.74 0.15 -1.03
CA GLU A 28 -35.76 -0.85 -1.38
C GLU A 28 -34.37 -0.27 -1.11
N THR A 29 -33.98 -0.30 0.17
CA THR A 29 -32.58 -0.19 0.55
C THR A 29 -31.83 -1.34 -0.10
N ARG A 30 -31.23 -1.08 -1.27
CA ARG A 30 -30.21 -1.93 -1.86
C ARG A 30 -29.04 -1.99 -0.89
N SER A 31 -29.06 -2.99 -0.01
CA SER A 31 -27.91 -3.38 0.78
C SER A 31 -26.86 -3.90 -0.20
N PHE A 32 -25.84 -3.08 -0.50
CA PHE A 32 -24.67 -3.59 -1.19
C PHE A 32 -23.96 -4.56 -0.25
N GLU A 33 -23.78 -5.81 -0.69
CA GLU A 33 -22.98 -6.78 0.03
C GLU A 33 -21.56 -6.22 0.19
N ARG A 34 -21.09 -6.17 1.43
CA ARG A 34 -19.77 -5.62 1.73
C ARG A 34 -18.72 -6.60 1.20
N VAL A 35 -18.01 -6.22 0.15
CA VAL A 35 -16.83 -6.97 -0.31
C VAL A 35 -15.76 -6.91 0.77
N ILE A 36 -15.38 -8.08 1.30
CA ILE A 36 -14.23 -8.23 2.19
C ILE A 36 -13.00 -8.47 1.30
N PRO A 37 -11.99 -7.58 1.31
CA PRO A 37 -10.79 -7.78 0.50
C PRO A 37 -10.05 -9.03 0.96
N THR A 38 -9.57 -9.82 0.00
CA THR A 38 -8.69 -10.95 0.30
C THR A 38 -7.36 -10.47 0.86
N GLN A 39 -6.73 -11.28 1.70
CA GLN A 39 -5.33 -11.06 2.05
C GLN A 39 -4.48 -11.31 0.80
N GLY A 40 -3.67 -10.33 0.41
CA GLY A 40 -2.78 -10.47 -0.74
C GLY A 40 -1.78 -11.61 -0.55
N GLN A 41 -1.38 -12.25 -1.64
CA GLN A 41 -0.33 -13.27 -1.69
C GLN A 41 0.75 -12.86 -2.70
N VAL A 42 1.91 -13.50 -2.61
CA VAL A 42 3.03 -13.28 -3.55
C VAL A 42 2.58 -13.66 -4.97
N TRP A 43 2.89 -12.79 -5.94
CA TRP A 43 2.56 -12.99 -7.34
C TRP A 43 3.71 -12.54 -8.26
N PRO A 44 4.11 -13.34 -9.27
CA PRO A 44 3.70 -14.73 -9.53
C PRO A 44 4.01 -15.67 -8.37
N GLN A 45 3.32 -16.80 -8.29
CA GLN A 45 3.58 -17.75 -7.22
C GLN A 45 4.97 -18.37 -7.39
N PRO A 46 5.86 -18.30 -6.37
CA PRO A 46 7.16 -18.94 -6.43
C PRO A 46 7.04 -20.46 -6.58
N LYS A 47 8.06 -21.11 -7.16
CA LYS A 47 8.10 -22.58 -7.29
C LYS A 47 7.99 -23.29 -5.94
N VAL A 48 8.59 -22.70 -4.90
CA VAL A 48 8.55 -23.18 -3.52
C VAL A 48 8.37 -21.99 -2.60
N ILE A 49 7.43 -22.10 -1.66
CA ILE A 49 7.21 -21.10 -0.61
C ILE A 49 7.02 -21.80 0.73
N MET A 50 7.79 -21.36 1.73
CA MET A 50 7.69 -21.84 3.11
C MET A 50 7.55 -20.64 4.03
N THR A 51 6.42 -20.54 4.74
CA THR A 51 6.10 -19.39 5.60
C THR A 51 5.90 -19.81 7.04
N SER A 52 6.24 -18.92 7.97
CA SER A 52 5.95 -19.04 9.40
C SER A 52 4.79 -18.13 9.80
N PRO A 53 3.96 -18.47 10.81
CA PRO A 53 2.95 -17.55 11.36
C PRO A 53 3.57 -16.35 12.12
N SER A 54 4.86 -16.42 12.41
CA SER A 54 5.64 -15.37 13.07
C SER A 54 5.93 -14.21 12.13
N ILE A 55 6.10 -13.01 12.69
CA ILE A 55 6.41 -11.80 11.92
C ILE A 55 7.76 -11.22 12.31
N LEU A 56 8.49 -10.75 11.30
CA LEU A 56 9.67 -9.90 11.45
C LEU A 56 9.25 -8.45 11.22
N ILE A 57 9.82 -7.53 12.00
CA ILE A 57 9.60 -6.09 11.86
C ILE A 57 10.73 -5.50 11.04
N ILE A 58 10.41 -4.57 10.14
CA ILE A 58 11.41 -3.83 9.37
C ILE A 58 11.23 -2.34 9.68
N ASP A 59 12.31 -1.68 10.13
CA ASP A 59 12.32 -0.23 10.34
C ASP A 59 12.78 0.47 9.06
N PRO A 60 11.95 1.32 8.44
CA PRO A 60 12.33 2.08 7.24
C PRO A 60 13.61 2.92 7.40
N ASN A 61 13.90 3.40 8.62
CA ASN A 61 15.06 4.25 8.88
C ASN A 61 16.36 3.47 9.10
N ASN A 62 16.25 2.17 9.43
CA ASN A 62 17.39 1.33 9.80
C ASN A 62 17.43 0.02 8.98
N PHE A 63 16.78 0.01 7.81
CA PHE A 63 16.81 -1.12 6.89
C PHE A 63 17.63 -0.80 5.64
N GLU A 64 18.52 -1.72 5.29
CA GLU A 64 19.43 -1.61 4.14
C GLU A 64 19.54 -2.92 3.35
N PHE A 65 19.76 -2.80 2.04
CA PHE A 65 20.16 -3.92 1.19
C PHE A 65 21.68 -3.92 1.02
N ILE A 66 22.33 -5.06 1.24
CA ILE A 66 23.78 -5.20 1.12
C ILE A 66 24.09 -6.05 -0.12
N LEU A 67 24.64 -5.42 -1.17
CA LEU A 67 25.05 -6.15 -2.38
C LEU A 67 26.37 -6.87 -2.13
N LYS A 68 26.35 -8.19 -2.34
CA LYS A 68 27.53 -9.06 -2.34
C LYS A 68 27.68 -9.66 -3.74
N THR A 69 28.83 -9.45 -4.36
CA THR A 69 29.13 -9.97 -5.71
C THR A 69 30.59 -10.37 -5.79
N SER A 70 30.88 -11.36 -6.65
CA SER A 70 32.23 -11.88 -6.88
C SER A 70 33.08 -11.02 -7.81
N GLU A 71 32.47 -10.15 -8.64
CA GLU A 71 33.15 -9.52 -9.78
C GLU A 71 33.30 -7.99 -9.70
N GLY A 72 32.92 -7.36 -8.59
CA GLY A 72 33.13 -5.92 -8.37
C GLY A 72 31.85 -5.12 -8.18
N GLN A 73 31.68 -4.00 -8.89
CA GLN A 73 30.47 -3.17 -8.77
C GLN A 73 29.42 -3.60 -9.79
N CYS A 74 28.14 -3.55 -9.41
CA CYS A 74 27.01 -3.80 -10.31
C CYS A 74 25.97 -2.70 -10.17
N ASP A 75 26.02 -1.72 -11.06
CA ASP A 75 25.16 -0.54 -11.02
C ASP A 75 23.69 -0.91 -11.19
N LEU A 76 23.40 -1.91 -12.03
CA LEU A 76 22.03 -2.40 -12.26
C LEU A 76 21.40 -2.95 -10.97
N ALA A 77 22.14 -3.80 -10.25
CA ALA A 77 21.68 -4.37 -8.98
C ALA A 77 21.56 -3.28 -7.91
N THR A 78 22.55 -2.38 -7.83
CA THR A 78 22.56 -1.26 -6.88
C THR A 78 21.33 -0.36 -7.06
N GLU A 79 21.04 0.01 -8.31
CA GLU A 79 19.90 0.84 -8.65
C GLU A 79 18.58 0.08 -8.43
N ALA A 80 18.53 -1.23 -8.71
CA ALA A 80 17.36 -2.05 -8.42
C ALA A 80 17.04 -2.06 -6.91
N MET A 81 18.03 -2.32 -6.06
CA MET A 81 17.86 -2.29 -4.60
C MET A 81 17.37 -0.92 -4.13
N ARG A 82 17.92 0.18 -4.66
CA ARG A 82 17.49 1.55 -4.35
C ARG A 82 16.01 1.75 -4.67
N ARG A 83 15.55 1.34 -5.85
CA ARG A 83 14.14 1.43 -6.26
C ARG A 83 13.24 0.55 -5.39
N HIS A 84 13.66 -0.68 -5.09
CA HIS A 84 12.87 -1.58 -4.25
C HIS A 84 12.73 -1.04 -2.83
N ARG A 85 13.79 -0.47 -2.24
CA ARG A 85 13.71 0.20 -0.94
C ARG A 85 12.68 1.33 -0.95
N GLN A 86 12.68 2.15 -2.00
CA GLN A 86 11.68 3.22 -2.15
C GLN A 86 10.25 2.68 -2.27
N SER A 87 10.05 1.60 -3.02
CA SER A 87 8.74 0.96 -3.16
C SER A 87 8.25 0.30 -1.87
N LEU A 88 9.15 -0.32 -1.09
CA LEU A 88 8.80 -0.99 0.17
C LEU A 88 8.30 0.00 1.22
N PHE A 89 8.90 1.20 1.26
CA PHE A 89 8.62 2.19 2.30
C PHE A 89 7.88 3.43 1.78
N SER A 90 7.34 3.38 0.56
CA SER A 90 6.53 4.47 0.01
C SER A 90 5.30 4.68 0.89
N GLY A 91 5.21 5.83 1.56
CA GLY A 91 4.12 6.15 2.49
C GLY A 91 4.29 5.68 3.93
N CYS A 92 5.39 4.99 4.27
CA CYS A 92 5.76 4.67 5.66
C CYS A 92 6.36 5.88 6.40
N VAL A 93 6.99 6.81 5.66
CA VAL A 93 7.45 8.08 6.23
C VAL A 93 6.30 9.08 6.07
N SER A 94 5.77 9.58 7.19
CA SER A 94 4.65 10.52 7.16
C SER A 94 5.04 11.77 6.37
N ALA A 95 4.50 11.93 5.16
CA ALA A 95 4.56 13.19 4.42
C ALA A 95 3.81 14.33 5.13
N LYS A 96 3.10 14.02 6.22
CA LYS A 96 2.26 14.94 7.00
C LYS A 96 2.91 15.33 8.32
N GLY A 97 4.19 15.71 8.30
CA GLY A 97 4.89 16.27 9.45
C GLY A 97 4.89 15.40 10.74
N PRO A 98 5.44 15.93 11.84
CA PRO A 98 5.37 15.25 13.13
C PRO A 98 3.91 15.19 13.62
N GLY A 99 3.43 14.00 14.00
CA GLY A 99 2.20 13.84 14.78
C GLY A 99 0.96 13.29 14.05
N VAL A 100 1.01 12.99 12.75
CA VAL A 100 -0.10 12.28 12.09
C VAL A 100 0.09 10.76 12.22
N PRO A 101 -0.79 10.03 12.94
CA PRO A 101 -0.65 8.60 13.10
C PRO A 101 -0.88 7.90 11.76
N LEU A 102 0.09 7.08 11.35
CA LEU A 102 -0.13 6.11 10.28
C LEU A 102 -1.24 5.14 10.74
N ARG A 103 -2.22 4.90 9.87
CA ARG A 103 -3.27 3.91 10.16
C ARG A 103 -2.62 2.53 10.25
N THR A 104 -2.38 2.05 11.46
CA THR A 104 -2.01 0.66 11.67
C THR A 104 -3.25 -0.20 11.43
N PRO A 105 -3.19 -1.18 10.51
CA PRO A 105 -4.27 -2.15 10.38
C PRO A 105 -4.41 -2.89 11.70
N LYS A 106 -5.63 -3.01 12.24
CA LYS A 106 -5.92 -3.93 13.35
C LYS A 106 -5.73 -5.36 12.82
N ARG A 107 -4.52 -5.90 12.96
CA ARG A 107 -4.20 -7.31 12.71
C ARG A 107 -4.24 -8.07 14.03
N ASN A 108 -4.69 -9.32 13.99
CA ASN A 108 -4.53 -10.24 15.13
C ASN A 108 -3.04 -10.29 15.52
N PRO A 109 -2.71 -10.35 16.82
CA PRO A 109 -1.32 -10.35 17.26
C PRO A 109 -0.63 -11.65 16.81
N SER A 110 0.14 -11.58 15.72
CA SER A 110 1.14 -12.59 15.40
C SER A 110 2.35 -12.38 16.33
N PRO A 111 3.02 -13.45 16.77
CA PRO A 111 4.24 -13.32 17.57
C PRO A 111 5.31 -12.61 16.73
N ILE A 112 5.82 -11.50 17.28
CA ILE A 112 6.98 -10.80 16.73
C ILE A 112 8.22 -11.54 17.20
N VAL A 113 9.00 -12.05 16.25
CA VAL A 113 10.20 -12.85 16.56
C VAL A 113 11.50 -12.07 16.45
N GLY A 114 11.48 -10.91 15.80
CA GLY A 114 12.66 -10.06 15.69
C GLY A 114 12.49 -8.88 14.75
N ALA A 115 13.57 -8.13 14.56
CA ALA A 115 13.70 -7.07 13.58
C ALA A 115 14.70 -7.47 12.49
N LEU A 116 14.38 -7.16 11.24
CA LEU A 116 15.27 -7.33 10.10
C LEU A 116 15.87 -5.97 9.74
N HIS A 117 17.19 -5.86 9.87
CA HIS A 117 17.93 -4.64 9.59
C HIS A 117 18.60 -4.67 8.21
N GLU A 118 19.01 -5.85 7.76
CA GLU A 118 19.76 -6.00 6.53
C GLU A 118 19.18 -7.13 5.68
N LEU A 119 19.22 -6.96 4.37
CA LEU A 119 19.03 -8.06 3.42
C LEU A 119 20.28 -8.17 2.54
N ASP A 120 21.01 -9.27 2.72
CA ASP A 120 22.12 -9.63 1.86
C ASP A 120 21.60 -10.07 0.48
N VAL A 121 22.04 -9.37 -0.57
CA VAL A 121 21.75 -9.70 -1.96
C VAL A 121 23.02 -10.26 -2.59
N LEU A 122 23.11 -11.59 -2.65
CA LEU A 122 24.21 -12.29 -3.30
C LEU A 122 23.93 -12.44 -4.79
N LEU A 123 24.65 -11.68 -5.63
CA LEU A 123 24.61 -11.85 -7.08
C LEU A 123 25.70 -12.84 -7.50
N VAL A 124 25.27 -14.03 -7.95
CA VAL A 124 26.16 -15.09 -8.43
C VAL A 124 26.37 -14.95 -9.93
N GLY A 125 27.62 -14.80 -10.36
CA GLY A 125 27.98 -14.60 -11.76
C GLY A 125 28.22 -13.13 -12.13
N PRO A 126 28.38 -12.84 -13.44
CA PRO A 126 28.68 -11.50 -13.92
C PRO A 126 27.48 -10.56 -13.80
N CYS A 127 27.77 -9.25 -13.67
CA CYS A 127 26.75 -8.21 -13.76
C CYS A 127 26.37 -7.97 -15.23
N GLU A 128 25.44 -8.78 -15.74
CA GLU A 128 24.91 -8.64 -17.11
C GLU A 128 24.02 -7.40 -17.25
N THR A 129 24.10 -6.73 -18.39
CA THR A 129 23.34 -5.48 -18.65
C THR A 129 22.13 -5.67 -19.56
N LEU A 130 22.10 -6.75 -20.35
CA LEU A 130 21.03 -7.03 -21.30
C LEU A 130 20.50 -8.45 -21.10
N PRO A 131 19.17 -8.65 -21.13
CA PRO A 131 18.58 -9.96 -21.02
C PRO A 131 18.81 -10.80 -22.28
N HIS A 132 18.88 -12.12 -22.09
CA HIS A 132 18.92 -13.10 -23.18
C HIS A 132 18.17 -14.37 -22.79
N MET A 133 17.85 -15.21 -23.78
CA MET A 133 16.97 -16.37 -23.59
C MET A 133 17.49 -17.36 -22.54
N ASP A 134 18.81 -17.56 -22.48
CA ASP A 134 19.42 -18.52 -21.56
C ASP A 134 19.88 -17.89 -20.24
N MET A 135 19.32 -16.72 -19.87
CA MET A 135 19.66 -16.03 -18.62
C MET A 135 19.12 -16.82 -17.43
N ASN A 136 19.92 -16.92 -16.37
CA ASN A 136 19.50 -17.59 -15.14
C ASN A 136 18.82 -16.61 -14.18
N GLU A 137 17.48 -16.61 -14.16
CA GLU A 137 16.67 -15.80 -13.24
C GLU A 137 16.28 -16.54 -11.94
N SER A 138 16.92 -17.68 -11.65
CA SER A 138 16.64 -18.46 -10.43
C SER A 138 17.17 -17.74 -9.19
N TYR A 139 16.40 -17.76 -8.10
CA TYR A 139 16.81 -17.16 -6.82
C TYR A 139 16.27 -17.96 -5.64
N ASP A 140 16.94 -17.80 -4.50
CA ASP A 140 16.48 -18.25 -3.18
C ASP A 140 16.33 -17.03 -2.27
N LEU A 141 15.22 -16.93 -1.55
CA LEU A 141 14.96 -15.86 -0.57
C LEU A 141 14.68 -16.48 0.79
N THR A 142 15.54 -16.17 1.75
CA THR A 142 15.41 -16.63 3.15
C THR A 142 15.25 -15.42 4.06
N LEU A 143 14.26 -15.48 4.96
CA LEU A 143 14.03 -14.45 5.97
C LEU A 143 14.18 -15.09 7.34
N SER A 144 15.12 -14.59 8.13
CA SER A 144 15.41 -15.05 9.50
C SER A 144 15.68 -13.86 10.41
N SER A 145 15.43 -14.01 11.72
CA SER A 145 15.91 -13.07 12.75
C SER A 145 17.41 -13.21 13.02
N ASP A 146 17.99 -14.34 12.62
CA ASP A 146 19.35 -14.71 12.95
C ASP A 146 20.24 -14.38 11.74
N SER A 147 21.32 -13.62 11.97
CA SER A 147 22.37 -13.47 10.97
C SER A 147 23.04 -14.84 10.72
N PRO A 148 23.41 -15.18 9.48
CA PRO A 148 24.17 -16.40 9.20
C PRO A 148 25.50 -16.45 9.98
#